data_AF-A0A9D9K9X1-F1
#
_entry.id   AF-A0A9D9K9X1-F1
#
_cell.length_a   1.000
_cell.length_b   1.000
_cell.length_c   1.000
_cell.angle_alpha   90.00
_cell.angle_beta   90.00
_cell.angle_gamma   90.00
#
_symmetry.space_group_name_H-M   'P 1'
#
loop_
_entity.id
_entity.type
_entity.pdbx_description
1 polymer ?
#
loop_
_entity_poly.entity_id
_entity_poly.type
_entity_poly.pdbx_seq_one_letter_code
_entity_poly.pdbx_strand_id
1 'polypeptide(L)'
;MQEKLKRNNLEIGDYFDCGWEIFQKNFMTFLSLALLINLPIAIVAEFLPLPLTPTGEIAWTPEDAKIWGIFYIIATIFGIWTTIATLIVSENAVFDRSLDVKTALQSALPTIAIVVLMSLLSGILVGLGLIFFVIPGIYIAISLAFVTQFIVLRHRGLGSIAKSWSLVKGQWWKVFWRLFVIGFALFLLLLALTIVASFISIVFSAFPIAQNVINVVFSVTFGLLIYLGIVIQNMLFLNLDYVRNNPDRPI
;
A
#
# COMPACT_ATOMS: atom_id res chain seq x y z
N MET A 1 3.39 -22.67 3.55
CA MET A 1 2.70 -21.38 3.77
C MET A 1 1.18 -21.49 3.63
N GLN A 2 0.67 -22.09 2.55
CA GLN A 2 -0.78 -22.27 2.31
C GLN A 2 -1.54 -22.92 3.47
N GLU A 3 -1.00 -24.00 4.04
CA GLU A 3 -1.65 -24.70 5.16
C GLU A 3 -1.78 -23.83 6.41
N LYS A 4 -0.84 -22.90 6.64
CA LYS A 4 -0.95 -21.92 7.73
C LYS A 4 -2.12 -20.98 7.46
N LEU A 5 -2.23 -20.42 6.25
CA LEU A 5 -3.28 -19.47 5.86
C LEU A 5 -4.70 -20.05 5.89
N LYS A 6 -4.87 -21.38 5.89
CA LYS A 6 -6.17 -22.05 6.03
C LYS A 6 -6.65 -22.16 7.48
N ARG A 7 -5.80 -21.89 8.47
CA ARG A 7 -6.18 -22.02 9.88
C ARG A 7 -7.12 -20.89 10.30
N ASN A 8 -8.18 -21.24 11.04
CA ASN A 8 -9.16 -20.29 11.56
C ASN A 8 -8.59 -19.41 12.71
N ASN A 9 -7.55 -19.90 13.39
CA ASN A 9 -6.97 -19.29 14.59
C ASN A 9 -5.60 -18.66 14.35
N LEU A 10 -5.33 -18.10 13.17
CA LEU A 10 -4.08 -17.35 12.98
C LEU A 10 -4.04 -16.14 13.89
N GLU A 11 -2.91 -16.01 14.58
CA GLU A 11 -2.60 -14.84 15.38
C GLU A 11 -2.08 -13.73 14.48
N ILE A 12 -2.01 -12.52 15.03
CA ILE A 12 -1.53 -11.37 14.27
C ILE A 12 -0.08 -11.60 13.82
N GLY A 13 0.75 -12.18 14.70
CA GLY A 13 2.15 -12.51 14.41
C GLY A 13 2.33 -13.42 13.20
N ASP A 14 1.42 -14.37 12.98
CA ASP A 14 1.51 -15.27 11.83
C ASP A 14 1.39 -14.52 10.49
N TYR A 15 0.60 -13.44 10.42
CA TYR A 15 0.51 -12.62 9.21
C TYR A 15 1.81 -11.86 8.94
N PHE A 16 2.47 -11.38 10.00
CA PHE A 16 3.80 -10.76 9.89
C PHE A 16 4.84 -11.77 9.44
N ASP A 17 4.86 -12.97 10.03
CA ASP A 17 5.80 -14.03 9.67
C ASP A 17 5.62 -14.47 8.21
N CYS A 18 4.38 -14.74 7.79
CA CYS A 18 4.10 -15.11 6.40
C CYS A 18 4.45 -13.97 5.44
N GLY A 19 4.07 -12.74 5.77
CA GLY A 19 4.36 -11.58 4.94
C GLY A 19 5.85 -11.30 4.81
N TRP A 20 6.60 -11.43 5.91
CA TRP A 20 8.05 -11.30 5.94
C TRP A 20 8.75 -12.40 5.15
N GLU A 21 8.31 -13.66 5.29
CA GLU A 21 8.86 -14.78 4.53
C GLU A 21 8.66 -14.57 3.01
N ILE A 22 7.47 -14.14 2.57
CA ILE A 22 7.21 -13.78 1.17
C ILE A 22 8.11 -12.64 0.71
N PHE A 23 8.22 -11.60 1.52
CA PHE A 23 8.99 -10.41 1.21
C PHE A 23 10.47 -10.74 1.03
N GLN A 24 11.05 -11.55 1.93
CA GLN A 24 12.44 -12.00 1.83
C GLN A 24 12.67 -12.89 0.61
N LYS A 25 11.82 -13.89 0.37
CA LYS A 25 11.96 -14.79 -0.78
C LYS A 25 11.87 -14.06 -2.12
N ASN A 26 11.07 -13.00 -2.19
CA ASN A 26 10.84 -12.23 -3.43
C ASN A 26 11.46 -10.82 -3.35
N PHE A 27 12.47 -10.63 -2.50
CA PHE A 27 13.04 -9.30 -2.23
C PHE A 27 13.51 -8.60 -3.50
N MET A 28 14.12 -9.35 -4.43
CA MET A 28 14.59 -8.77 -5.70
C MET A 28 13.44 -8.28 -6.59
N THR A 29 12.29 -8.95 -6.56
CA THR A 29 11.09 -8.50 -7.28
C THR A 29 10.56 -7.19 -6.67
N PHE A 30 10.46 -7.12 -5.34
CA PHE A 30 10.02 -5.91 -4.65
C PHE A 30 11.01 -4.74 -4.79
N LEU A 31 12.31 -5.02 -4.71
CA LEU A 31 13.37 -4.05 -4.95
C LEU A 31 13.31 -3.51 -6.38
N SER A 32 13.12 -4.39 -7.36
CA SER A 32 12.97 -3.99 -8.76
C SER A 32 11.71 -3.13 -8.96
N LEU A 33 10.58 -3.46 -8.33
CA LEU A 33 9.39 -2.60 -8.35
C LEU A 33 9.69 -1.21 -7.76
N ALA A 34 10.40 -1.16 -6.63
CA ALA A 34 10.77 0.10 -5.98
C ALA A 34 11.74 0.93 -6.84
N LEU A 35 12.74 0.30 -7.47
CA LEU A 35 13.72 0.97 -8.31
C LEU A 35 13.16 1.37 -9.68
N LEU A 36 12.22 0.61 -10.25
CA LEU A 36 11.65 0.96 -11.56
C LEU A 36 10.58 2.04 -11.47
N ILE A 37 9.90 2.15 -10.33
CA ILE A 37 8.75 3.04 -10.19
C ILE A 37 9.01 4.14 -9.16
N ASN A 38 9.39 3.80 -7.94
CA ASN A 38 9.54 4.80 -6.88
C ASN A 38 10.79 5.67 -7.10
N LEU A 39 11.89 5.10 -7.60
CA LEU A 39 13.13 5.85 -7.85
C LEU A 39 12.94 6.97 -8.90
N PRO A 40 12.38 6.73 -10.11
CA PRO A 40 12.09 7.82 -11.04
C PRO A 40 11.17 8.89 -10.45
N ILE A 41 10.14 8.49 -9.70
CA ILE A 41 9.24 9.43 -9.02
C ILE A 41 10.00 10.28 -8.00
N ALA A 42 10.87 9.66 -7.19
CA ALA A 42 11.70 10.35 -6.21
C ALA A 42 12.65 11.34 -6.88
N ILE A 43 13.34 10.92 -7.94
CA ILE A 43 14.24 11.79 -8.70
C ILE A 43 13.49 12.99 -9.26
N VAL A 44 12.32 12.78 -9.89
CA VAL A 44 11.51 13.88 -10.42
C VAL A 44 11.08 14.83 -9.31
N ALA A 45 10.71 14.31 -8.13
CA ALA A 45 10.31 15.13 -6.98
C ALA A 45 11.41 16.10 -6.54
N GLU A 46 12.68 15.68 -6.56
CA GLU A 46 13.83 16.52 -6.16
C GLU A 46 14.05 17.72 -7.11
N PHE A 47 13.57 17.63 -8.35
CA PHE A 47 13.70 18.72 -9.33
C PHE A 47 12.45 19.61 -9.43
N LEU A 48 11.39 19.31 -8.67
CA LEU A 48 10.20 20.17 -8.66
C LEU A 48 10.49 21.47 -7.90
N PRO A 49 9.96 22.62 -8.36
CA PRO A 49 10.13 23.88 -7.67
C PRO A 49 9.51 23.80 -6.27
N LEU A 50 10.31 24.09 -5.25
CA LEU A 50 9.82 24.20 -3.89
C LEU A 50 9.09 25.55 -3.76
N PRO A 51 7.89 25.59 -3.15
CA PRO A 51 7.12 26.81 -2.94
C PRO A 51 7.73 27.65 -1.81
N LEU A 52 8.98 28.10 -1.96
CA LEU A 52 9.73 28.85 -0.97
C LEU A 52 9.94 30.29 -1.44
N THR A 53 9.62 31.23 -0.56
CA THR A 53 9.96 32.64 -0.72
C THR A 53 11.47 32.87 -0.54
N PRO A 54 12.02 34.02 -0.96
CA PRO A 54 13.42 34.37 -0.69
C PRO A 54 13.79 34.41 0.80
N THR A 55 12.82 34.60 1.69
CA THR A 55 12.98 34.55 3.15
C THR A 55 12.91 33.13 3.72
N GLY A 56 12.67 32.11 2.89
CA GLY A 56 12.58 30.71 3.28
C GLY A 56 11.21 30.28 3.79
N GLU A 57 10.19 31.14 3.72
CA GLU A 57 8.82 30.78 4.10
C GLU A 57 8.12 30.02 2.98
N ILE A 58 7.26 29.05 3.35
CA ILE A 58 6.43 28.31 2.39
C ILE A 58 5.30 29.23 1.90
N ALA A 59 5.32 29.59 0.61
CA ALA A 59 4.26 30.35 -0.04
C ALA A 59 3.88 29.69 -1.38
N TRP A 60 2.71 29.07 -1.41
CA TRP A 60 2.20 28.40 -2.60
C TRP A 60 1.71 29.41 -3.62
N THR A 61 2.35 29.47 -4.79
CA THR A 61 1.77 30.14 -5.96
C THR A 61 0.79 29.21 -6.68
N PRO A 62 -0.16 29.75 -7.48
CA PRO A 62 -1.03 28.93 -8.32
C PRO A 62 -0.26 28.02 -9.29
N GLU A 63 0.93 28.43 -9.73
CA GLU A 63 1.79 27.64 -10.62
C GLU A 63 2.43 26.45 -9.89
N ASP A 64 2.98 26.68 -8.69
CA ASP A 64 3.53 25.61 -7.84
C ASP A 64 2.46 24.57 -7.52
N ALA A 65 1.28 25.03 -7.09
CA ALA A 65 0.16 24.17 -6.76
C ALA A 65 -0.27 23.30 -7.95
N LYS A 66 -0.26 23.86 -9.17
CA LYS A 66 -0.56 23.12 -10.40
C LYS A 66 0.49 22.05 -10.70
N ILE A 67 1.78 22.40 -10.63
CA ILE A 67 2.89 21.47 -10.90
C ILE A 67 2.88 20.30 -9.91
N TRP A 68 2.83 20.61 -8.61
CA TRP A 68 2.76 19.60 -7.55
C TRP A 68 1.49 18.75 -7.66
N GLY A 69 0.35 19.38 -7.97
CA GLY A 69 -0.91 18.67 -8.19
C GLY A 69 -0.81 17.62 -9.31
N ILE A 70 -0.25 18.00 -10.46
CA ILE A 70 -0.03 17.07 -11.58
C ILE A 70 0.93 15.94 -11.17
N PHE A 71 2.03 16.28 -10.50
CA PHE A 71 3.00 15.30 -10.02
C PHE A 71 2.36 14.27 -9.09
N TYR A 72 1.59 14.72 -8.08
CA TYR A 72 0.92 13.82 -7.15
C TYR A 72 -0.12 12.92 -7.82
N ILE A 73 -0.86 13.44 -8.81
CA ILE A 73 -1.81 12.61 -9.59
C ILE A 73 -1.05 11.50 -10.31
N ILE A 74 0.05 11.82 -11.00
CA ILE A 74 0.87 10.84 -11.70
C ILE A 74 1.46 9.83 -10.71
N ALA A 75 2.10 10.31 -9.64
CA ALA A 75 2.70 9.47 -8.60
C ALA A 75 1.66 8.53 -7.96
N THR A 76 0.42 8.99 -7.77
CA THR A 76 -0.67 8.16 -7.25
C THR A 76 -1.06 7.05 -8.21
N ILE A 77 -1.14 7.32 -9.51
CA ILE A 77 -1.44 6.30 -10.53
C ILE A 77 -0.36 5.21 -10.53
N PHE A 78 0.91 5.60 -10.49
CA PHE A 78 2.03 4.67 -10.36
C PHE A 78 2.02 3.91 -9.02
N GLY A 79 1.63 4.57 -7.93
CA GLY A 79 1.43 3.96 -6.62
C GLY A 79 0.33 2.89 -6.63
N ILE A 80 -0.80 3.15 -7.30
CA ILE A 80 -1.86 2.16 -7.51
C ILE A 80 -1.34 1.00 -8.34
N TRP A 81 -0.58 1.28 -9.40
CA TRP A 81 -0.01 0.25 -10.26
C TRP A 81 0.94 -0.69 -9.49
N THR A 82 1.85 -0.15 -8.68
CA THR A 82 2.75 -0.94 -7.83
C THR A 82 2.00 -1.71 -6.74
N THR A 83 0.95 -1.13 -6.18
CA THR A 83 0.09 -1.80 -5.18
C THR A 83 -0.55 -3.05 -5.79
N ILE A 84 -1.14 -2.94 -6.97
CA ILE A 84 -1.75 -4.06 -7.69
C ILE A 84 -0.69 -5.13 -8.01
N ALA A 85 0.47 -4.73 -8.53
CA ALA A 85 1.57 -5.67 -8.82
C ALA A 85 2.04 -6.40 -7.55
N THR A 86 2.15 -5.70 -6.42
CA THR A 86 2.52 -6.28 -5.11
C THR A 86 1.50 -7.31 -4.63
N LEU A 87 0.20 -7.04 -4.81
CA LEU A 87 -0.87 -7.99 -4.49
C LEU A 87 -0.77 -9.27 -5.34
N ILE A 88 -0.52 -9.14 -6.65
CA ILE A 88 -0.36 -10.28 -7.56
C ILE A 88 0.88 -11.10 -7.22
N VAL A 89 2.02 -10.45 -6.99
CA VAL A 89 3.28 -11.13 -6.62
C VAL A 89 3.11 -11.86 -5.30
N SER A 90 2.50 -11.23 -4.29
CA SER A 90 2.33 -11.87 -2.98
C SER A 90 1.35 -13.04 -3.00
N GLU A 91 0.27 -12.98 -3.78
CA GLU A 91 -0.61 -14.15 -3.94
C GLU A 91 0.12 -15.30 -4.66
N ASN A 92 0.86 -15.02 -5.73
CA ASN A 92 1.63 -16.06 -6.44
C ASN A 92 2.71 -16.68 -5.54
N ALA A 93 3.37 -15.88 -4.71
CA ALA A 93 4.37 -16.35 -3.75
C ALA A 93 3.80 -17.31 -2.69
N VAL A 94 2.53 -17.16 -2.29
CA VAL A 94 1.84 -18.12 -1.42
C VAL A 94 1.75 -19.51 -2.09
N PHE A 95 1.71 -19.55 -3.41
CA PHE A 95 1.71 -20.78 -4.22
C PHE A 95 3.10 -21.26 -4.65
N ASP A 96 4.16 -20.73 -4.03
CA ASP A 96 5.56 -20.99 -4.40
C ASP A 96 5.84 -20.70 -5.89
N ARG A 97 5.07 -19.78 -6.49
CA ARG A 97 5.28 -19.28 -7.85
C ARG A 97 6.02 -17.96 -7.80
N SER A 98 7.21 -17.91 -8.38
CA SER A 98 7.92 -16.65 -8.61
C SER A 98 7.34 -15.97 -9.85
N LEU A 99 6.96 -14.70 -9.73
CA LEU A 99 6.45 -13.92 -10.84
C LEU A 99 7.44 -12.83 -11.20
N ASP A 100 7.79 -12.73 -12.49
CA ASP A 100 8.69 -11.70 -12.98
C ASP A 100 8.07 -10.31 -12.87
N VAL A 101 8.90 -9.30 -12.64
CA VAL A 101 8.48 -7.90 -12.42
C VAL A 101 7.70 -7.38 -13.62
N LYS A 102 8.16 -7.69 -14.83
CA LYS A 102 7.49 -7.26 -16.07
C LYS A 102 6.09 -7.88 -16.17
N THR A 103 5.98 -9.18 -15.91
CA THR A 103 4.70 -9.88 -15.92
C THR A 103 3.76 -9.33 -14.86
N ALA A 104 4.24 -9.05 -13.65
CA ALA A 104 3.44 -8.48 -12.57
C ALA A 104 2.84 -7.13 -12.97
N LEU A 105 3.68 -6.25 -13.53
CA LEU A 105 3.27 -4.93 -13.99
C LEU A 105 2.28 -5.01 -15.16
N GLN A 106 2.51 -5.91 -16.13
CA GLN A 106 1.59 -6.12 -17.24
C GLN A 106 0.23 -6.65 -16.79
N SER A 107 0.21 -7.62 -15.86
CA SER A 107 -1.03 -8.15 -15.29
C SER A 107 -1.79 -7.11 -14.46
N ALA A 108 -1.10 -6.11 -13.91
CA ALA A 108 -1.73 -5.05 -13.13
C ALA A 108 -2.49 -4.02 -13.99
N LEU A 109 -2.00 -3.70 -15.20
CA LEU A 109 -2.56 -2.70 -16.11
C LEU A 109 -4.09 -2.76 -16.31
N PRO A 110 -4.71 -3.92 -16.66
CA PRO A 110 -6.15 -3.96 -16.95
C PRO A 110 -7.03 -3.62 -15.74
N THR A 111 -6.50 -3.75 -14.51
CA THR A 111 -7.28 -3.49 -13.29
C THR A 111 -7.15 -2.06 -12.76
N ILE A 112 -6.17 -1.27 -13.24
CA ILE A 112 -5.90 0.09 -12.72
C ILE A 112 -7.15 0.96 -12.78
N ALA A 113 -7.83 1.03 -13.93
CA ALA A 113 -8.99 1.90 -14.11
C ALA A 113 -10.14 1.55 -13.14
N ILE A 114 -10.38 0.25 -12.93
CA ILE A 114 -11.42 -0.23 -12.01
C ILE A 114 -11.00 0.06 -10.56
N VAL A 115 -9.74 -0.17 -10.20
CA VAL A 115 -9.23 0.13 -8.86
C VAL A 115 -9.31 1.63 -8.56
N VAL A 116 -8.95 2.50 -9.50
CA VAL A 116 -9.08 3.96 -9.34
C VAL A 116 -10.55 4.33 -9.10
N LEU A 117 -11.47 3.86 -9.94
CA LEU A 117 -12.89 4.16 -9.81
C LEU A 117 -13.47 3.66 -8.47
N MET A 118 -13.13 2.44 -8.07
CA MET A 118 -13.61 1.85 -6.81
C MET A 118 -12.95 2.50 -5.59
N SER A 119 -11.71 2.96 -5.69
CA SER A 119 -11.01 3.69 -4.63
C SER A 119 -11.63 5.07 -4.42
N LEU A 120 -11.99 5.78 -5.49
CA LEU A 120 -12.71 7.05 -5.41
C LEU A 120 -14.08 6.85 -4.77
N LEU A 121 -14.84 5.84 -5.22
CA LEU A 121 -16.15 5.54 -4.65
C LEU A 121 -16.06 5.17 -3.16
N SER A 122 -15.09 4.32 -2.80
CA SER A 122 -14.84 3.93 -1.41
C SER A 122 -14.42 5.14 -0.56
N GLY A 123 -13.57 6.01 -1.10
CA GLY A 123 -13.14 7.25 -0.46
C GLY A 123 -14.31 8.21 -0.19
N ILE A 124 -15.23 8.37 -1.15
CA ILE A 124 -16.44 9.17 -0.97
C ILE A 124 -17.32 8.57 0.13
N LEU A 125 -17.54 7.26 0.15
CA LEU A 125 -18.35 6.59 1.18
C LEU A 125 -17.75 6.76 2.58
N VAL A 126 -16.43 6.60 2.70
CA VAL A 126 -15.71 6.81 3.97
C VAL A 126 -15.76 8.29 4.38
N GLY A 127 -15.50 9.21 3.44
CA GLY A 127 -15.52 10.65 3.69
C GLY A 127 -16.88 11.14 4.16
N LEU A 128 -17.96 10.73 3.48
CA LEU A 128 -19.32 11.01 3.93
C LEU A 128 -19.57 10.41 5.32
N GLY A 129 -19.18 9.15 5.54
CA GLY A 129 -19.29 8.51 6.85
C GLY A 129 -18.63 9.34 7.97
N LEU A 130 -17.40 9.80 7.74
CA LEU A 130 -16.64 10.61 8.69
C LEU A 130 -17.24 12.01 8.93
N ILE A 131 -17.77 12.65 7.88
CA ILE A 131 -18.43 13.97 7.98
C ILE A 131 -19.67 13.88 8.87
N PHE A 132 -20.50 12.84 8.71
CA PHE A 132 -21.68 12.67 9.54
C PHE A 132 -21.29 12.28 10.96
N PHE A 133 -20.46 11.26 11.14
CA PHE A 133 -19.96 10.81 12.45
C PHE A 133 -18.68 9.98 12.33
N VAL A 134 -17.69 10.24 13.19
CA VAL A 134 -16.40 9.53 13.19
C VAL A 134 -16.57 8.00 13.29
N ILE A 135 -17.46 7.52 14.16
CA ILE A 135 -17.65 6.07 14.40
C ILE A 135 -18.21 5.34 13.15
N PRO A 136 -19.34 5.78 12.54
CA PRO A 136 -19.79 5.28 11.24
C PRO A 136 -18.74 5.35 10.12
N GLY A 137 -17.95 6.43 10.05
CA GLY A 137 -16.87 6.55 9.07
C GLY A 137 -15.81 5.46 9.22
N ILE A 138 -15.35 5.20 10.44
CA ILE A 138 -14.41 4.12 10.75
C ILE A 138 -15.02 2.75 10.39
N TYR A 139 -16.30 2.55 10.73
CA TYR A 139 -17.01 1.30 10.39
C TYR A 139 -17.01 1.01 8.89
N ILE A 140 -17.30 2.03 8.07
CA ILE A 140 -17.28 1.92 6.61
C ILE A 140 -15.84 1.66 6.12
N ALA A 141 -14.85 2.39 6.64
CA ALA A 141 -13.45 2.24 6.21
C ALA A 141 -12.95 0.80 6.38
N ILE A 142 -13.19 0.19 7.54
CA ILE A 142 -12.79 -1.21 7.79
C ILE A 142 -13.58 -2.18 6.93
N SER A 143 -14.87 -1.91 6.70
CA SER A 143 -15.71 -2.74 5.83
C SER A 143 -15.26 -2.71 4.36
N LEU A 144 -14.58 -1.64 3.94
CA LEU A 144 -14.07 -1.45 2.58
C LEU A 144 -12.55 -1.71 2.43
N ALA A 145 -11.86 -2.10 3.51
CA ALA A 145 -10.41 -2.29 3.52
C ALA A 145 -9.88 -3.36 2.55
N PHE A 146 -10.76 -4.24 2.04
CA PHE A 146 -10.41 -5.36 1.15
C PHE A 146 -10.94 -5.21 -0.28
N VAL A 147 -11.48 -4.05 -0.65
CA VAL A 147 -12.05 -3.80 -1.98
C VAL A 147 -11.02 -4.03 -3.07
N THR A 148 -9.80 -3.47 -2.93
CA THR A 148 -8.72 -3.63 -3.92
C THR A 148 -8.33 -5.09 -4.11
N GLN A 149 -8.23 -5.87 -3.04
CA GLN A 149 -7.89 -7.29 -3.09
C GLN A 149 -8.97 -8.10 -3.83
N PHE A 150 -10.25 -7.81 -3.59
CA PHE A 150 -11.34 -8.45 -4.35
C PHE A 150 -11.35 -8.07 -5.84
N ILE A 151 -10.95 -6.85 -6.19
CA ILE A 151 -10.82 -6.43 -7.59
C ILE A 151 -9.69 -7.18 -8.28
N VAL A 152 -8.51 -7.18 -7.66
CA VAL A 152 -7.27 -7.69 -8.25
C VAL A 152 -7.24 -9.22 -8.27
N LEU A 153 -7.47 -9.86 -7.11
CA LEU A 153 -7.24 -11.29 -6.91
C LEU A 153 -8.47 -12.16 -7.20
N ARG A 154 -9.66 -11.54 -7.29
CA ARG A 154 -10.93 -12.25 -7.53
C ARG A 154 -11.70 -11.70 -8.73
N HIS A 155 -11.08 -10.78 -9.49
CA HIS A 155 -11.63 -10.16 -10.70
C HIS A 155 -13.06 -9.60 -10.52
N ARG A 156 -13.33 -8.98 -9.37
CA ARG A 156 -14.64 -8.37 -9.08
C ARG A 156 -14.60 -6.88 -9.39
N GLY A 157 -15.45 -6.41 -10.30
CA GLY A 157 -15.69 -4.98 -10.52
C GLY A 157 -16.48 -4.34 -9.37
N LEU A 158 -17.64 -3.77 -9.68
CA LEU A 158 -18.53 -3.11 -8.69
C LEU A 158 -18.94 -4.01 -7.50
N GLY A 159 -19.06 -5.31 -7.73
CA GLY A 159 -19.39 -6.28 -6.67
C GLY A 159 -18.30 -6.46 -5.60
N SER A 160 -17.11 -5.88 -5.78
CA SER A 160 -16.02 -5.92 -4.80
C SER A 160 -16.40 -5.25 -3.48
N ILE A 161 -17.15 -4.14 -3.52
CA ILE A 161 -17.64 -3.40 -2.34
C ILE A 161 -18.53 -4.30 -1.48
N ALA A 162 -19.55 -4.90 -2.09
CA ALA A 162 -20.47 -5.80 -1.39
C ALA A 162 -19.75 -7.02 -0.83
N LYS A 163 -18.74 -7.55 -1.55
CA LYS A 163 -17.93 -8.68 -1.09
C LYS A 163 -17.02 -8.31 0.08
N SER A 164 -16.32 -7.19 0.01
CA SER A 164 -15.52 -6.66 1.13
C SER A 164 -16.38 -6.47 2.38
N TRP A 165 -17.54 -5.84 2.23
CA TRP A 165 -18.48 -5.65 3.33
C TRP A 165 -18.95 -6.98 3.91
N SER A 166 -19.31 -7.93 3.05
CA SER A 166 -19.72 -9.26 3.47
C SER A 166 -18.60 -10.01 4.20
N LEU A 167 -17.33 -9.82 3.82
CA LEU A 167 -16.17 -10.46 4.42
C LEU A 167 -15.94 -9.99 5.86
N VAL A 168 -16.24 -8.73 6.16
CA VAL A 168 -16.04 -8.11 7.48
C VAL A 168 -17.27 -8.26 8.38
N LYS A 169 -18.48 -8.33 7.80
CA LYS A 169 -19.75 -8.42 8.55
C LYS A 169 -19.76 -9.60 9.54
N GLY A 170 -20.02 -9.35 10.82
CA GLY A 170 -20.03 -10.38 11.87
C GLY A 170 -18.68 -10.68 12.52
N GLN A 171 -17.58 -10.13 12.01
CA GLN A 171 -16.24 -10.20 12.61
C GLN A 171 -15.51 -8.86 12.59
N TRP A 172 -16.26 -7.76 12.50
CA TRP A 172 -15.73 -6.41 12.29
C TRP A 172 -14.69 -6.01 13.34
N TRP A 173 -14.94 -6.29 14.64
CA TRP A 173 -13.99 -5.96 15.70
C TRP A 173 -12.67 -6.74 15.61
N LYS A 174 -12.73 -8.02 15.19
CA LYS A 174 -11.53 -8.82 14.98
C LYS A 174 -10.70 -8.27 13.81
N VAL A 175 -11.37 -7.91 12.70
CA VAL A 175 -10.71 -7.30 11.54
C VAL A 175 -10.13 -5.94 11.89
N PHE A 176 -10.88 -5.11 12.63
CA PHE A 176 -10.42 -3.80 13.09
C PHE A 176 -9.12 -3.91 13.86
N TRP A 177 -9.05 -4.72 14.91
CA TRP A 177 -7.83 -4.84 15.71
C TRP A 177 -6.65 -5.41 14.92
N ARG A 178 -6.90 -6.37 14.03
CA ARG A 178 -5.84 -6.91 13.15
C ARG A 178 -5.28 -5.84 12.23
N LEU A 179 -6.15 -5.09 11.53
CA LEU A 179 -5.73 -3.98 10.66
C LEU A 179 -5.07 -2.85 11.45
N PHE A 180 -5.58 -2.56 12.65
CA PHE A 180 -5.02 -1.55 13.54
C PHE A 180 -3.59 -1.92 13.96
N VAL A 181 -3.35 -3.15 14.41
CA VAL A 181 -2.00 -3.59 14.80
C VAL A 181 -1.05 -3.61 13.61
N ILE A 182 -1.49 -4.10 12.44
CA ILE A 182 -0.68 -4.08 11.21
C ILE A 182 -0.32 -2.65 10.81
N GLY A 183 -1.32 -1.76 10.74
CA GLY A 183 -1.14 -0.37 10.38
C GLY A 183 -0.30 0.41 11.40
N PHE A 184 -0.50 0.15 12.69
CA PHE A 184 0.27 0.79 13.76
C PHE A 184 1.73 0.34 13.78
N ALA A 185 2.00 -0.96 13.57
CA ALA A 185 3.37 -1.46 13.45
C ALA A 185 4.08 -0.83 12.25
N LEU A 186 3.42 -0.77 11.09
CA LEU A 186 3.97 -0.11 9.90
C LEU A 186 4.20 1.39 10.16
N PHE A 187 3.25 2.07 10.81
CA PHE A 187 3.39 3.48 11.18
C PHE A 187 4.62 3.70 12.08
N LEU A 188 4.87 2.87 13.09
CA LEU A 188 6.05 2.98 13.95
C LEU A 188 7.35 2.79 13.16
N LEU A 189 7.40 1.83 12.22
CA LEU A 189 8.57 1.62 11.36
C LEU A 189 8.83 2.82 10.46
N LEU A 190 7.79 3.36 9.83
CA LEU A 190 7.89 4.55 8.98
C LEU A 190 8.28 5.78 9.79
N LEU A 191 7.73 5.96 11.00
CA LEU A 191 8.09 7.04 11.91
C LEU A 191 9.56 6.97 12.32
N ALA A 192 10.04 5.78 12.72
CA ALA A 192 11.44 5.57 13.05
C ALA A 192 12.35 5.90 11.86
N LEU A 193 11.98 5.46 10.65
CA LEU A 193 12.70 5.77 9.43
C LEU A 193 12.72 7.28 9.15
N THR A 194 11.60 7.99 9.32
CA THR A 194 11.53 9.45 9.18
C THR A 194 12.46 10.15 10.16
N ILE A 195 12.48 9.74 11.43
CA ILE A 195 13.35 10.35 12.45
C ILE A 195 14.82 10.19 12.05
N VAL A 196 15.22 9.00 11.63
CA VAL A 196 16.58 8.72 11.15
C VAL A 196 16.91 9.55 9.91
N ALA A 197 15.98 9.62 8.94
CA ALA A 197 16.13 10.41 7.73
C ALA A 197 16.30 11.90 8.03
N SER A 198 15.48 12.46 8.91
CA SER A 198 15.56 13.87 9.33
C SER A 198 16.89 14.17 10.03
N PHE A 199 17.37 13.27 10.90
CA PHE A 199 18.67 13.45 11.55
C PHE A 199 19.81 13.45 10.53
N ILE A 200 19.84 12.48 9.62
CA ILE A 200 20.88 12.40 8.58
C ILE A 200 20.79 13.61 7.64
N SER A 201 19.58 14.07 7.30
CA SER A 201 19.37 15.26 6.49
C SER A 201 19.98 16.51 7.14
N ILE A 202 19.82 16.69 8.45
CA ILE A 202 20.44 17.81 9.18
C ILE A 202 21.98 17.71 9.14
N VAL A 203 22.55 16.53 9.38
CA VAL A 203 24.01 16.30 9.39
C VAL A 203 24.65 16.63 8.04
N PHE A 204 23.99 16.24 6.94
CA PHE A 204 24.52 16.44 5.60
C PHE A 204 24.00 17.73 4.93
N SER A 205 23.32 18.63 5.66
CA SER A 205 22.64 19.80 5.10
C SER A 205 23.57 20.73 4.30
N ALA A 206 24.85 20.76 4.65
CA ALA A 206 25.88 21.53 3.93
C ALA A 206 26.28 20.92 2.56
N PHE A 207 25.83 19.72 2.23
CA PHE A 207 26.20 18.97 1.03
C PHE A 207 24.96 18.66 0.16
N PRO A 208 24.56 19.54 -0.78
CA PRO A 208 23.32 19.40 -1.53
C PRO A 208 23.21 18.08 -2.32
N ILE A 209 24.31 17.62 -2.95
CA ILE A 209 24.30 16.37 -3.70
C ILE A 209 24.10 15.17 -2.76
N ALA A 210 24.72 15.19 -1.58
CA ALA A 210 24.54 14.12 -0.60
C ALA A 210 23.09 14.07 -0.10
N GLN A 211 22.45 15.22 0.13
CA GLN A 211 21.03 15.30 0.49
C GLN A 211 20.13 14.61 -0.52
N ASN A 212 20.29 14.92 -1.81
CA ASN A 212 19.45 14.32 -2.85
C ASN A 212 19.62 12.79 -2.90
N VAL A 213 20.87 12.31 -2.77
CA VAL A 213 21.14 10.86 -2.71
C VAL A 213 20.49 10.24 -1.47
N ILE A 214 20.58 10.89 -0.31
CA ILE A 214 19.96 10.45 0.94
C ILE A 214 18.44 10.37 0.79
N ASN A 215 17.78 11.41 0.27
CA ASN A 215 16.33 11.45 0.06
C ASN A 215 15.86 10.32 -0.86
N VAL A 216 16.60 10.08 -1.95
CA VAL A 216 16.31 8.99 -2.89
C VAL A 216 16.43 7.62 -2.22
N VAL A 217 17.49 7.39 -1.45
CA VAL A 217 17.70 6.13 -0.70
C VAL A 217 16.57 5.91 0.31
N PHE A 218 16.19 6.95 1.04
CA PHE A 218 15.06 6.87 1.97
C PHE A 218 13.75 6.59 1.23
N SER A 219 13.45 7.28 0.13
CA SER A 219 12.24 7.06 -0.66
C SER A 219 12.08 5.61 -1.13
N VAL A 220 13.17 5.00 -1.62
CA VAL A 220 13.17 3.56 -1.99
C VAL A 220 12.90 2.68 -0.77
N THR A 221 13.52 2.99 0.37
CA THR A 221 13.33 2.27 1.63
C THR A 221 11.89 2.39 2.15
N PHE A 222 11.29 3.59 2.09
CA PHE A 222 9.89 3.85 2.39
C PHE A 222 8.98 2.99 1.51
N GLY A 223 9.24 2.96 0.20
CA GLY A 223 8.48 2.13 -0.75
C GLY A 223 8.53 0.64 -0.40
N LEU A 224 9.71 0.12 -0.03
CA LEU A 224 9.87 -1.27 0.39
C LEU A 224 9.08 -1.60 1.66
N LEU A 225 9.07 -0.71 2.65
CA LEU A 225 8.27 -0.89 3.86
C LEU A 225 6.76 -0.86 3.56
N ILE A 226 6.32 0.01 2.66
CA ILE A 226 4.93 0.05 2.18
C ILE A 226 4.56 -1.27 1.51
N TYR A 227 5.43 -1.81 0.64
CA TYR A 227 5.19 -3.11 0.00
C TYR A 227 5.08 -4.23 1.03
N LEU A 228 5.97 -4.29 2.02
CA LEU A 228 5.86 -5.25 3.13
C LEU A 228 4.50 -5.13 3.85
N GLY A 229 4.05 -3.91 4.14
CA GLY A 229 2.73 -3.66 4.73
C GLY A 229 1.58 -4.20 3.88
N ILE A 230 1.63 -3.96 2.56
CA ILE A 230 0.63 -4.48 1.60
C ILE A 230 0.65 -6.01 1.59
N VAL A 231 1.83 -6.65 1.59
CA VAL A 231 1.95 -8.12 1.62
C VAL A 231 1.31 -8.68 2.90
N ILE A 232 1.61 -8.10 4.06
CA ILE A 232 1.04 -8.53 5.36
C ILE A 232 -0.49 -8.36 5.37
N GLN A 233 -0.98 -7.21 4.90
CA GLN A 233 -2.42 -6.98 4.76
C GLN A 233 -3.05 -7.98 3.77
N ASN A 234 -2.34 -8.37 2.71
CA ASN A 234 -2.81 -9.38 1.77
C ASN A 234 -2.89 -10.77 2.41
N MET A 235 -1.95 -11.14 3.29
CA MET A 235 -2.03 -12.41 4.05
C MET A 235 -3.26 -12.45 4.95
N LEU A 236 -3.59 -11.33 5.60
CA LEU A 236 -4.84 -11.19 6.36
C LEU A 236 -6.06 -11.38 5.45
N PHE A 237 -6.08 -10.72 4.28
CA PHE A 237 -7.16 -10.87 3.31
C PHE A 237 -7.34 -12.33 2.86
N LEU A 238 -6.26 -12.98 2.42
CA LEU A 238 -6.30 -14.34 1.93
C LEU A 238 -6.82 -15.29 3.00
N ASN A 239 -6.34 -15.19 4.24
CA ASN A 239 -6.84 -16.00 5.35
C ASN A 239 -8.34 -15.79 5.59
N LEU A 240 -8.81 -14.54 5.66
CA LEU A 240 -10.23 -14.25 5.87
C LEU A 240 -11.10 -14.77 4.72
N ASP A 241 -10.64 -14.63 3.48
CA ASP A 241 -11.36 -15.10 2.29
C ASP A 241 -11.44 -16.63 2.25
N TYR A 242 -10.35 -17.34 2.58
CA TYR A 242 -10.33 -18.80 2.66
C TYR A 242 -11.28 -19.33 3.72
N VAL A 243 -11.16 -18.82 4.96
CA VAL A 243 -11.95 -19.29 6.10
C VAL A 243 -13.45 -19.06 5.87
N ARG A 244 -13.83 -17.95 5.23
CA ARG A 244 -15.22 -17.55 5.10
C ARG A 244 -15.91 -18.01 3.82
N ASN A 245 -15.22 -17.95 2.68
CA ASN A 245 -15.85 -18.11 1.36
C ASN A 245 -15.46 -19.40 0.65
N ASN A 246 -14.39 -20.10 1.04
CA ASN A 246 -13.86 -21.23 0.28
C ASN A 246 -13.12 -22.28 1.15
N PRO A 247 -13.80 -22.98 2.09
CA PRO A 247 -13.17 -24.10 2.80
C PRO A 247 -12.79 -25.27 1.88
N ASP A 248 -13.53 -25.48 0.77
CA ASP A 248 -13.45 -26.69 -0.06
C ASP A 248 -13.02 -26.48 -1.54
N ARG A 249 -12.57 -25.28 -1.94
CA ARG A 249 -12.01 -25.13 -3.29
C ARG A 249 -10.65 -25.84 -3.37
N PRO A 250 -10.42 -26.75 -4.33
CA PRO A 250 -9.06 -27.03 -4.76
C PRO A 250 -8.49 -25.74 -5.36
N ILE A 251 -7.18 -25.61 -5.18
CA ILE A 251 -6.35 -24.42 -5.42
C ILE A 251 -6.61 -23.82 -6.81
#